data_AF-A0A9E4Z6C8-F1
#
_entry.id   AF-A0A9E4Z6C8-F1
#
_cell.length_a   1.000
_cell.length_b   1.000
_cell.length_c   1.000
_cell.angle_alpha   90.00
_cell.angle_beta   90.00
_cell.angle_gamma   90.00
#
_symmetry.space_group_name_H-M   'P 1'
#
loop_
_entity.id
_entity.type
_entity.pdbx_description
1 polymer ?
#
loop_
_entity_poly.entity_id
_entity_poly.type
_entity_poly.pdbx_seq_one_letter_code
_entity_poly.pdbx_strand_id
1 'polypeptide(L)'
;RFIEEAGIRNIEERNLDLADAAKAKLAEVPGVTVLSPSQRRDSSGLVTFAVEGQTPVSVVERLWENHKIVVRQVNHPEGIRASLHFFNTEQEVELLVGGVREMA
;
A
#
# COMPACT_ATOMS: atom_id res chain seq x y z
N ARG A 1 -13.82 22.60 -5.66
CA ARG A 1 -12.78 23.48 -5.07
C ARG A 1 -11.55 22.69 -4.65
N PHE A 2 -11.54 21.90 -3.57
CA PHE A 2 -10.32 21.19 -3.12
C PHE A 2 -9.59 20.36 -4.19
N ILE A 3 -10.29 19.47 -4.92
CA ILE A 3 -9.67 18.66 -6.00
C ILE A 3 -9.23 19.51 -7.20
N GLU A 4 -9.96 20.60 -7.50
CA GLU A 4 -9.64 21.50 -8.61
C GLU A 4 -8.39 22.33 -8.29
N GLU A 5 -8.29 22.82 -7.05
CA GLU A 5 -7.14 23.57 -6.53
C GLU A 5 -5.88 22.71 -6.46
N ALA A 6 -6.02 21.45 -6.02
CA ALA A 6 -4.92 20.50 -6.03
C ALA A 6 -4.48 20.11 -7.47
N GLY A 7 -5.43 20.06 -8.40
CA GLY A 7 -5.20 19.73 -9.80
C GLY A 7 -5.09 18.23 -10.03
N ILE A 8 -5.92 17.69 -10.94
CA ILE A 8 -6.06 16.23 -11.12
C ILE A 8 -4.75 15.53 -11.55
N ARG A 9 -3.91 16.21 -12.34
CA ARG A 9 -2.61 15.69 -12.77
C ARG A 9 -1.63 15.58 -11.60
N ASN A 10 -1.57 16.62 -10.75
CA ASN A 10 -0.72 16.60 -9.56
C ASN A 10 -1.16 15.50 -8.58
N ILE A 11 -2.48 15.29 -8.44
CA ILE A 11 -3.04 14.20 -7.63
C ILE A 11 -2.61 12.84 -8.18
N GLU A 12 -2.75 12.63 -9.48
CA GLU A 12 -2.35 11.38 -10.14
C GLU A 12 -0.85 11.13 -9.96
N GLU A 13 0.00 12.13 -10.24
CA GLU A 13 1.45 12.04 -10.04
C GLU A 13 1.80 11.67 -8.60
N ARG A 14 1.21 12.36 -7.63
CA ARG A 14 1.44 12.10 -6.20
C ARG A 14 0.98 10.70 -5.78
N ASN A 15 -0.20 10.26 -6.23
CA ASN A 15 -0.72 8.93 -5.94
C ASN A 15 0.22 7.84 -6.47
N LEU A 16 0.70 8.02 -7.71
CA LEU A 16 1.61 7.08 -8.34
C LEU A 16 3.00 7.08 -7.68
N ASP A 17 3.51 8.23 -7.23
CA ASP A 17 4.78 8.31 -6.48
C ASP A 17 4.73 7.54 -5.17
N LEU A 18 3.65 7.72 -4.41
CA LEU A 18 3.43 6.98 -3.17
C LEU A 18 3.26 5.48 -3.41
N ALA A 19 2.51 5.09 -4.46
CA ALA A 19 2.34 3.70 -4.83
C ALA A 19 3.65 3.05 -5.27
N ASP A 20 4.47 3.73 -6.08
CA ASP A 20 5.79 3.24 -6.50
C ASP A 20 6.74 3.07 -5.31
N ALA A 21 6.77 4.04 -4.39
CA ALA A 21 7.56 3.94 -3.16
C ALA A 21 7.10 2.76 -2.28
N ALA A 22 5.79 2.59 -2.08
CA ALA A 22 5.24 1.49 -1.31
C ALA A 22 5.54 0.13 -1.94
N LYS A 23 5.35 -0.02 -3.27
CA LYS A 23 5.69 -1.24 -4.00
C LYS A 23 7.17 -1.59 -3.85
N ALA A 24 8.06 -0.63 -4.04
CA ALA A 24 9.51 -0.86 -3.94
C ALA A 24 9.89 -1.34 -2.53
N LYS A 25 9.43 -0.64 -1.49
CA LYS A 25 9.75 -0.95 -0.09
C LYS A 25 9.13 -2.26 0.40
N LEU A 26 7.90 -2.57 0.00
CA LEU A 26 7.27 -3.85 0.32
C LEU A 26 8.01 -5.02 -0.36
N ALA A 27 8.48 -4.84 -1.59
CA ALA A 27 9.27 -5.86 -2.29
C ALA A 27 10.65 -6.14 -1.66
N GLU A 28 11.16 -5.22 -0.83
CA GLU A 28 12.39 -5.42 -0.05
C GLU A 28 12.17 -6.24 1.23
N VAL A 29 10.91 -6.46 1.65
CA VAL A 29 10.60 -7.25 2.85
C VAL A 29 10.61 -8.75 2.48
N PRO A 30 11.48 -9.58 3.10
CA PRO A 30 11.47 -11.03 2.88
C PRO A 30 10.08 -11.62 3.13
N GLY A 31 9.62 -12.57 2.32
CA GLY A 31 8.29 -13.18 2.47
C GLY A 31 7.13 -12.30 1.95
N VAL A 32 7.36 -11.07 1.49
CA VAL A 32 6.33 -10.21 0.89
C VAL A 32 6.35 -10.30 -0.62
N THR A 33 5.18 -10.53 -1.23
CA THR A 33 4.99 -10.49 -2.68
C THR A 33 4.06 -9.34 -3.06
N VAL A 34 4.54 -8.40 -3.86
CA VAL A 34 3.71 -7.35 -4.45
C VAL A 34 2.92 -7.93 -5.63
N LEU A 35 1.60 -7.83 -5.57
CA LEU A 35 0.67 -8.36 -6.57
C LEU A 35 0.22 -7.31 -7.59
N SER A 36 0.31 -6.02 -7.24
CA SER A 36 0.07 -4.93 -8.18
C SER A 36 1.11 -4.91 -9.30
N PRO A 37 0.77 -4.43 -10.52
CA PRO A 37 1.74 -4.25 -11.60
C PRO A 37 2.93 -3.38 -11.19
N SER A 38 4.13 -3.76 -11.64
CA SER A 38 5.35 -2.98 -11.39
C SER A 38 5.41 -1.71 -12.26
N GLN A 39 4.87 -1.77 -13.47
CA GLN A 39 4.89 -0.66 -14.42
C GLN A 39 3.95 0.45 -13.97
N ARG A 40 4.49 1.67 -13.84
CA ARG A 40 3.74 2.85 -13.40
C ARG A 40 2.52 3.16 -14.27
N ARG A 41 2.63 2.97 -15.60
CA ARG A 41 1.51 3.18 -16.55
C ARG A 41 0.31 2.26 -16.31
N ASP A 42 0.54 1.11 -15.67
CA ASP A 42 -0.48 0.09 -15.36
C ASP A 42 -0.88 0.16 -13.86
N SER A 43 -0.47 1.22 -13.16
CA SER A 43 -0.65 1.41 -11.72
C SER A 43 -1.68 2.50 -11.41
N SER A 44 -2.10 2.54 -10.16
CA SER A 44 -2.89 3.63 -9.54
C SER A 44 -2.36 3.86 -8.12
N GLY A 45 -3.07 4.61 -7.28
CA GLY A 45 -2.78 4.71 -5.83
C GLY A 45 -3.01 3.41 -5.04
N LEU A 46 -3.45 2.32 -5.69
CA LEU A 46 -3.72 1.04 -5.04
C LEU A 46 -2.52 0.09 -5.10
N VAL A 47 -2.09 -0.39 -3.94
CA VAL A 47 -1.00 -1.37 -3.82
C VAL A 47 -1.52 -2.62 -3.11
N THR A 48 -1.56 -3.73 -3.84
CA THR A 48 -1.94 -5.05 -3.31
C THR A 48 -0.68 -5.90 -3.12
N PHE A 49 -0.56 -6.55 -1.96
CA PHE A 49 0.55 -7.44 -1.62
C PHE A 49 0.07 -8.65 -0.80
N ALA A 50 0.89 -9.69 -0.71
CA ALA A 50 0.69 -10.84 0.15
C ALA A 50 1.92 -11.04 1.05
N VAL A 51 1.72 -11.65 2.22
CA VAL A 51 2.78 -11.99 3.18
C VAL A 51 2.77 -13.51 3.36
N GLU A 52 3.90 -14.16 3.15
CA GLU A 52 4.05 -15.62 3.25
C GLU A 52 3.61 -16.12 4.63
N GLY A 53 2.86 -17.22 4.67
CA GLY A 53 2.37 -17.82 5.91
C GLY A 53 1.28 -17.04 6.64
N GLN A 54 0.84 -15.88 6.12
CA GLN A 54 -0.24 -15.08 6.70
C GLN A 54 -1.50 -15.08 5.84
N THR A 55 -2.66 -15.00 6.50
CA THR A 55 -3.92 -14.71 5.80
C THR A 55 -4.10 -13.19 5.66
N PRO A 56 -4.76 -12.66 4.62
CA PRO A 56 -4.99 -11.22 4.53
C PRO A 56 -5.72 -10.62 5.73
N VAL A 57 -6.67 -11.38 6.30
CA VAL A 57 -7.43 -10.94 7.48
C VAL A 57 -6.51 -10.77 8.69
N SER A 58 -5.61 -11.72 8.95
CA SER A 58 -4.69 -11.62 10.10
C SER A 58 -3.72 -10.44 9.97
N VAL A 59 -3.25 -10.13 8.76
CA VAL A 59 -2.38 -8.97 8.51
C VAL A 59 -3.16 -7.66 8.71
N VAL A 60 -4.39 -7.56 8.18
CA VAL A 60 -5.27 -6.39 8.36
C VAL A 60 -5.53 -6.11 9.84
N GLU A 61 -5.89 -7.14 10.62
CA GLU A 61 -6.16 -7.02 12.05
C GLU A 61 -4.93 -6.55 12.83
N ARG A 62 -3.76 -7.15 12.59
CA ARG A 62 -2.51 -6.79 13.28
C ARG A 62 -2.04 -5.36 12.96
N LEU A 63 -2.14 -4.93 11.70
CA LEU A 63 -1.81 -3.56 11.30
C LEU A 63 -2.71 -2.53 12.01
N TRP A 64 -3.98 -2.85 12.21
CA TRP A 64 -4.89 -1.99 12.96
C TRP A 64 -4.59 -1.99 14.47
N GLU A 65 -4.42 -3.17 15.06
CA GLU A 65 -4.20 -3.32 16.49
C GLU A 65 -2.91 -2.62 16.94
N ASN A 66 -1.81 -2.88 16.25
CA ASN A 66 -0.48 -2.41 16.66
C ASN A 66 -0.17 -0.99 16.18
N HIS A 67 -0.62 -0.63 14.98
CA HIS A 67 -0.15 0.59 14.30
C HIS A 67 -1.29 1.53 13.88
N LYS A 68 -2.55 1.15 14.10
CA LYS A 68 -3.74 1.92 13.68
C LYS A 68 -3.78 2.18 12.17
N ILE A 69 -3.18 1.27 11.39
CA ILE A 69 -3.18 1.34 9.93
C ILE A 69 -4.42 0.64 9.39
N VAL A 70 -5.19 1.36 8.57
CA VAL A 70 -6.38 0.81 7.91
C VAL A 70 -6.01 0.37 6.50
N VAL A 71 -6.09 -0.94 6.28
CA VAL A 71 -5.96 -1.60 4.96
C VAL A 71 -7.13 -2.55 4.77
N ARG A 72 -7.27 -3.12 3.56
CA ARG A 72 -8.38 -4.01 3.22
C ARG A 72 -7.90 -5.32 2.64
N GLN A 73 -8.46 -6.43 3.11
CA GLN A 73 -8.32 -7.72 2.44
C GLN A 73 -9.08 -7.74 1.10
N VAL A 74 -8.47 -8.34 0.08
CA VAL A 74 -9.05 -8.57 -1.23
C VAL A 74 -9.04 -10.07 -1.54
N ASN A 75 -10.08 -10.54 -2.24
CA ASN A 75 -10.31 -11.98 -2.44
C ASN A 75 -9.62 -12.55 -3.69
N HIS A 76 -9.38 -11.73 -4.73
CA HIS A 76 -8.75 -12.21 -5.97
C HIS A 76 -7.89 -11.14 -6.67
N PRO A 77 -6.58 -11.38 -6.87
CA PRO A 77 -5.80 -12.39 -6.13
C PRO A 77 -5.92 -12.13 -4.62
N GLU A 78 -5.85 -13.17 -3.81
CA GLU A 78 -5.93 -13.04 -2.36
C GLU A 78 -4.77 -12.17 -1.85
N GLY A 79 -5.06 -11.14 -1.06
CA GLY A 79 -4.03 -10.23 -0.57
C GLY A 79 -4.54 -9.08 0.29
N ILE A 80 -3.63 -8.21 0.69
CA ILE A 80 -3.85 -6.99 1.44
C ILE A 80 -3.69 -5.81 0.49
N ARG A 81 -4.66 -4.90 0.47
CA ARG A 81 -4.62 -3.68 -0.35
C ARG A 81 -4.52 -2.43 0.50
N ALA A 82 -3.42 -1.71 0.35
CA ALA A 82 -3.28 -0.32 0.76
C ALA A 82 -3.81 0.59 -0.35
N SER A 83 -4.63 1.57 0.03
CA SER A 83 -5.23 2.54 -0.90
C SER A 83 -4.69 3.93 -0.58
N LEU A 84 -3.60 4.30 -1.25
CA LEU A 84 -2.89 5.55 -1.04
C LEU A 84 -3.53 6.66 -1.86
N HIS A 85 -3.51 7.87 -1.31
CA HIS A 85 -4.03 9.06 -1.94
C HIS A 85 -3.08 10.25 -1.72
N PHE A 86 -3.31 11.35 -2.42
CA PHE A 86 -2.37 12.49 -2.43
C PHE A 86 -2.16 13.15 -1.07
N PHE A 87 -3.06 12.93 -0.11
CA PHE A 87 -2.94 13.41 1.26
C PHE A 87 -2.09 12.50 2.16
N ASN A 88 -1.76 11.29 1.71
CA ASN A 88 -0.85 10.42 2.43
C ASN A 88 0.60 10.89 2.30
N THR A 89 1.42 10.44 3.25
CA THR A 89 2.83 10.83 3.34
C THR A 89 3.77 9.64 3.16
N GLU A 90 5.01 9.93 2.82
CA GLU A 90 6.09 8.94 2.76
C GLU A 90 6.29 8.28 4.12
N GLN A 91 6.18 9.04 5.22
CA GLN A 91 6.29 8.49 6.58
C GLN A 91 5.19 7.48 6.89
N GLU A 92 3.96 7.71 6.41
CA GLU A 92 2.86 6.73 6.53
C GLU A 92 3.13 5.47 5.70
N VAL A 93 3.77 5.60 4.52
CA VAL A 93 4.22 4.45 3.74
C VAL A 93 5.30 3.66 4.50
N GLU A 94 6.27 4.33 5.12
CA GLU A 94 7.28 3.68 5.96
C GLU A 94 6.65 2.97 7.16
N LEU A 95 5.64 3.57 7.80
CA LEU A 95 4.90 2.96 8.90
C LEU A 95 4.18 1.68 8.46
N LEU A 96 3.53 1.71 7.28
CA LEU A 96 2.91 0.53 6.69
C LEU A 96 3.95 -0.58 6.45
N VAL A 97 5.08 -0.26 5.83
CA VAL A 97 6.15 -1.23 5.52
C VAL A 97 6.76 -1.79 6.81
N GLY A 98 6.98 -0.95 7.82
CA GLY A 98 7.47 -1.34 9.13
C GLY A 98 6.53 -2.33 9.82
N GLY A 99 5.23 -2.01 9.85
CA GLY A 99 4.22 -2.92 10.39
C GLY A 99 4.18 -4.25 9.64
N VAL A 100 4.26 -4.24 8.30
CA VAL A 100 4.33 -5.47 7.48
C VAL A 100 5.55 -6.31 7.82
N ARG A 101 6.72 -5.69 8.02
CA ARG A 101 7.98 -6.37 8.36
C ARG A 101 7.93 -7.12 9.70
N GLU A 102 7.08 -6.70 10.64
CA GLU A 102 6.90 -7.42 11.92
C GLU A 102 6.20 -8.78 11.77
N MET A 103 5.60 -9.05 10.60
CA MET A 103 4.79 -10.26 10.34
C MET A 103 5.39 -11.16 9.25
N ALA A 104 6.49 -10.74 8.63
CA ALA A 104 7.11 -11.37 7.48
C ALA A 104 8.31 -12.26 7.88
#